data_AF-A0A7S3TDL5-F1
#
_entry.id   AF-A0A7S3TDL5-F1
#
_cell.length_a   1.000
_cell.length_b   1.000
_cell.length_c   1.000
_cell.angle_alpha   90.00
_cell.angle_beta   90.00
_cell.angle_gamma   90.00
#
_symmetry.space_group_name_H-M   'P 1'
#
loop_
_entity.id
_entity.type
_entity.pdbx_description
1 polymer ?
#
loop_
_entity_poly.entity_id
_entity_poly.type
_entity_poly.pdbx_seq_one_letter_code
_entity_poly.pdbx_strand_id
1 'polypeptide(L)'
;LIGELKQRVIEDDAIEVSSHEAWKKDSRMDGDGWCPKKHDETQWIQWDLGGPEERQWVMQAIQTKGNYGGGLYFVTEFTLSYSDDGELWVDHPQVFEGNEDTEMMKENAIEPVIVARMLRLHPKAWRDAIALRVELFGAPAKTFKTKLLQQEGTSCGCTCGNSLAPDDTFCSKCGVERGALTPSAQHEEPAQGW
;
A
#
# COMPACT_ATOMS: atom_id res chain seq x y z
N LEU A 1 -4.51 0.44 19.88
CA LEU A 1 -5.18 1.64 19.34
C LEU A 1 -4.29 2.19 18.22
N ILE A 2 -4.93 2.61 17.12
CA ILE A 2 -4.37 3.34 15.96
C ILE A 2 -3.79 2.43 14.85
N GLY A 3 -4.34 2.35 13.64
CA GLY A 3 -5.34 3.22 13.01
C GLY A 3 -6.22 2.49 11.99
N GLU A 4 -7.52 2.71 12.11
CA GLU A 4 -8.41 2.70 10.96
C GLU A 4 -8.06 3.93 10.11
N LEU A 5 -7.42 3.69 8.97
CA LEU A 5 -7.56 4.57 7.83
C LEU A 5 -8.07 3.72 6.67
N LYS A 6 -9.31 3.23 6.81
CA LYS A 6 -10.15 2.92 5.65
C LYS A 6 -10.65 4.23 5.06
N GLN A 7 -9.72 5.08 4.61
CA GLN A 7 -10.10 6.21 3.80
C GLN A 7 -10.21 5.68 2.37
N ARG A 8 -11.37 5.84 1.75
CA ARG A 8 -11.53 5.59 0.31
C ARG A 8 -10.73 6.66 -0.41
N VAL A 9 -9.45 6.37 -0.70
CA VAL A 9 -8.54 7.29 -1.39
C VAL A 9 -8.70 7.18 -2.90
N ILE A 10 -9.08 6.01 -3.41
CA ILE A 10 -9.19 5.74 -4.84
C ILE A 10 -10.63 5.98 -5.28
N GLU A 11 -10.84 6.97 -6.14
CA GLU A 11 -12.12 7.24 -6.81
C GLU A 11 -12.44 6.17 -7.87
N ASP A 12 -13.70 6.06 -8.27
CA ASP A 12 -14.10 5.02 -9.25
C ASP A 12 -13.43 5.22 -10.62
N ASP A 13 -13.24 6.47 -11.05
CA ASP A 13 -12.59 6.81 -12.32
C ASP A 13 -11.09 6.49 -12.33
N ALA A 14 -10.50 6.24 -11.15
CA ALA A 14 -9.11 5.82 -11.02
C ALA A 14 -8.91 4.30 -11.16
N ILE A 15 -10.00 3.54 -11.38
CA ILE A 15 -9.96 2.09 -11.57
C ILE A 15 -10.29 1.77 -13.03
N GLU A 16 -9.33 1.16 -13.72
CA GLU A 16 -9.49 0.76 -15.12
C GLU A 16 -9.29 -0.75 -15.26
N VAL A 17 -9.97 -1.35 -16.24
CA VAL A 17 -9.96 -2.79 -16.48
C VAL A 17 -9.80 -3.08 -17.98
N SER A 18 -9.16 -4.20 -18.32
CA SER A 18 -8.97 -4.63 -19.71
C SER A 18 -10.31 -4.81 -20.45
N SER A 19 -11.28 -5.38 -19.75
CA SER A 19 -12.66 -5.57 -20.18
C SER A 19 -13.52 -5.87 -18.97
N HIS A 20 -14.84 -5.76 -19.10
CA HIS A 20 -15.75 -6.22 -18.06
C HIS A 20 -17.06 -6.75 -18.63
N GLU A 21 -17.66 -7.69 -17.91
CA GLU A 21 -19.05 -8.09 -18.08
C GLU A 21 -19.99 -6.93 -17.75
N ALA A 22 -21.17 -6.90 -18.36
CA ALA A 22 -22.14 -5.80 -18.18
C ALA A 22 -22.64 -5.67 -16.73
N TRP A 23 -22.56 -6.76 -15.96
CA TRP A 23 -23.15 -6.91 -14.62
C TRP A 23 -22.09 -7.00 -13.50
N LYS A 24 -20.78 -6.90 -13.80
CA LYS A 24 -19.68 -7.05 -12.82
C LYS A 24 -18.49 -6.13 -13.10
N LYS A 25 -18.67 -4.84 -12.82
CA LYS A 25 -17.62 -3.80 -12.94
C LYS A 25 -16.90 -3.48 -11.64
N ASP A 26 -17.50 -3.80 -10.50
CA ASP A 26 -17.04 -3.32 -9.20
C ASP A 26 -16.02 -4.28 -8.57
N SER A 27 -14.76 -3.85 -8.54
CA SER A 27 -13.66 -4.58 -7.94
C SER A 27 -13.41 -4.23 -6.48
N ARG A 28 -14.24 -3.39 -5.86
CA ARG A 28 -14.06 -3.02 -4.45
C ARG A 28 -14.33 -4.21 -3.53
N MET A 29 -13.66 -4.23 -2.38
CA MET A 29 -13.71 -5.34 -1.42
C MET A 29 -15.14 -5.64 -0.91
N ASP A 30 -16.00 -4.62 -0.86
CA ASP A 30 -17.41 -4.69 -0.47
C ASP A 30 -18.39 -4.84 -1.65
N GLY A 31 -17.89 -4.89 -2.88
CA GLY A 31 -18.69 -5.06 -4.10
C GLY A 31 -18.93 -6.52 -4.50
N ASP A 32 -19.37 -6.71 -5.75
CA ASP A 32 -19.71 -8.03 -6.31
C ASP A 32 -18.54 -8.76 -7.01
N GLY A 33 -17.45 -8.04 -7.26
CA GLY A 33 -16.27 -8.50 -7.97
C GLY A 33 -16.27 -8.11 -9.44
N TRP A 34 -15.12 -7.65 -9.92
CA TRP A 34 -14.88 -7.42 -11.34
C TRP A 34 -14.71 -8.75 -12.07
N CYS A 35 -15.37 -8.88 -13.23
CA CYS A 35 -15.20 -10.01 -14.14
C CYS A 35 -14.93 -9.52 -15.56
N PRO A 36 -13.80 -9.89 -16.21
CA PRO A 36 -13.56 -9.59 -17.62
C PRO A 36 -14.47 -10.40 -18.55
N LYS A 37 -14.64 -9.92 -19.79
CA LYS A 37 -15.45 -10.61 -20.83
C LYS A 37 -14.83 -11.91 -21.31
N LYS A 38 -13.51 -12.03 -21.17
CA LYS A 38 -12.72 -13.21 -21.53
C LYS A 38 -11.97 -13.67 -20.30
N HIS A 39 -11.75 -14.98 -20.21
CA HIS A 39 -10.95 -15.57 -19.14
C HIS A 39 -9.67 -16.13 -19.76
N ASP A 40 -8.68 -15.25 -19.91
CA ASP A 40 -7.35 -15.54 -20.45
C ASP A 40 -6.30 -14.71 -19.69
N GLU A 41 -5.02 -15.02 -19.88
CA GLU A 41 -3.91 -14.35 -19.18
C GLU A 41 -3.62 -12.93 -19.68
N THR A 42 -4.41 -12.40 -20.62
CA THR A 42 -4.25 -11.03 -21.14
C THR A 42 -5.13 -10.01 -20.41
N GLN A 43 -5.95 -10.48 -19.47
CA GLN A 43 -6.82 -9.62 -18.68
C GLN A 43 -6.05 -8.92 -17.57
N TRP A 44 -6.50 -7.72 -17.22
CA TRP A 44 -5.90 -6.95 -16.14
C TRP A 44 -6.90 -5.99 -15.51
N ILE A 45 -6.61 -5.63 -14.26
CA ILE A 45 -7.23 -4.52 -13.55
C ILE A 45 -6.12 -3.61 -13.02
N GLN A 46 -6.31 -2.30 -13.10
CA GLN A 46 -5.32 -1.33 -12.64
C GLN A 46 -5.96 -0.21 -11.83
N TRP A 47 -5.11 0.41 -11.01
CA TRP A 47 -5.45 1.54 -10.16
C TRP A 47 -4.45 2.67 -10.40
N ASP A 48 -4.96 3.86 -10.70
CA ASP A 48 -4.20 5.10 -10.69
C ASP A 48 -4.28 5.73 -9.30
N LEU A 49 -3.18 5.65 -8.54
CA LEU A 49 -3.12 6.23 -7.19
C LEU A 49 -2.68 7.70 -7.21
N GLY A 50 -2.55 8.30 -8.40
CA GLY A 50 -2.14 9.67 -8.58
C GLY A 50 -3.20 10.66 -8.13
N GLY A 51 -2.91 11.42 -7.08
CA GLY A 51 -3.70 12.55 -6.63
C GLY A 51 -3.08 13.90 -7.03
N PRO A 52 -3.80 15.01 -6.82
CA PRO A 52 -3.25 16.36 -7.00
C PRO A 52 -1.99 16.61 -6.15
N GLU A 53 -1.93 16.00 -4.95
CA GLU A 53 -0.84 16.18 -3.99
C GLU A 53 0.14 14.99 -3.98
N GLU A 54 -0.31 13.77 -4.24
CA GLU A 54 0.49 12.54 -4.22
C GLU A 54 0.75 12.02 -5.63
N ARG A 55 2.02 12.03 -6.06
CA ARG A 55 2.41 11.43 -7.34
C ARG A 55 2.87 9.97 -7.24
N GLN A 56 3.22 9.50 -6.06
CA GLN A 56 3.77 8.15 -5.84
C GLN A 56 3.36 7.60 -4.49
N TRP A 57 3.16 6.28 -4.46
CA TRP A 57 2.77 5.49 -3.30
C TRP A 57 3.79 4.39 -3.05
N VAL A 58 3.97 4.03 -1.78
CA VAL A 58 4.69 2.84 -1.36
C VAL A 58 3.66 1.76 -1.05
N MET A 59 3.51 0.82 -1.98
CA MET A 59 2.59 -0.30 -1.88
C MET A 59 3.29 -1.50 -1.23
N GLN A 60 2.70 -2.02 -0.17
CA GLN A 60 3.31 -3.02 0.71
C GLN A 60 2.53 -4.32 0.77
N ALA A 61 1.21 -4.27 0.57
CA ALA A 61 0.40 -5.47 0.53
C ALA A 61 -0.83 -5.29 -0.36
N ILE A 62 -1.38 -6.41 -0.77
CA ILE A 62 -2.61 -6.51 -1.55
C ILE A 62 -3.51 -7.57 -0.92
N GLN A 63 -4.80 -7.25 -0.77
CA GLN A 63 -5.80 -8.24 -0.42
C GLN A 63 -6.70 -8.53 -1.60
N THR A 64 -7.04 -9.81 -1.79
CA THR A 64 -7.94 -10.26 -2.85
C THR A 64 -9.08 -11.11 -2.29
N LYS A 65 -10.23 -11.05 -2.96
CA LYS A 65 -11.34 -12.02 -2.87
C LYS A 65 -11.82 -12.39 -4.28
N GLY A 66 -12.54 -13.50 -4.37
CA GLY A 66 -13.31 -13.85 -5.56
C GLY A 66 -14.62 -13.07 -5.68
N ASN A 67 -15.57 -13.62 -6.41
CA ASN A 67 -16.85 -12.98 -6.65
C ASN A 67 -17.86 -13.13 -5.49
N TYR A 68 -18.76 -12.18 -5.35
CA TYR A 68 -19.95 -12.36 -4.52
C TYR A 68 -21.10 -12.99 -5.32
N GLY A 69 -22.05 -13.62 -4.63
CA GLY A 69 -23.37 -13.93 -5.18
C GLY A 69 -23.51 -15.21 -6.02
N GLY A 70 -22.55 -16.13 -6.00
CA GLY A 70 -22.67 -17.49 -6.56
C GLY A 70 -21.69 -17.82 -7.70
N GLY A 71 -21.48 -19.12 -7.95
CA GLY A 71 -20.35 -19.62 -8.74
C GLY A 71 -19.06 -19.70 -7.91
N LEU A 72 -18.04 -20.38 -8.41
CA LEU A 72 -16.73 -20.50 -7.77
C LEU A 72 -15.70 -19.69 -8.56
N TYR A 73 -15.95 -18.39 -8.76
CA TYR A 73 -15.09 -17.54 -9.59
C TYR A 73 -14.10 -16.78 -8.71
N PHE A 74 -12.83 -17.12 -8.87
CA PHE A 74 -11.74 -16.48 -8.14
C PHE A 74 -10.41 -16.76 -8.83
N VAL A 75 -9.48 -15.82 -8.66
CA VAL A 75 -8.10 -15.94 -9.15
C VAL A 75 -7.28 -16.72 -8.12
N THR A 76 -6.57 -17.75 -8.56
CA THR A 76 -5.71 -18.61 -7.72
C THR A 76 -4.24 -18.24 -7.83
N GLU A 77 -3.84 -17.53 -8.88
CA GLU A 77 -2.48 -17.02 -9.08
C GLU A 77 -2.52 -15.72 -9.87
N PHE A 78 -1.69 -14.74 -9.51
CA PHE A 78 -1.56 -13.48 -10.25
C PHE A 78 -0.14 -12.88 -10.18
N THR A 79 0.14 -11.95 -11.08
CA THR A 79 1.35 -11.11 -11.05
C THR A 79 0.97 -9.63 -10.99
N LEU A 80 1.93 -8.80 -10.61
CA LEU A 80 1.77 -7.34 -10.58
C LEU A 80 2.73 -6.68 -11.57
N SER A 81 2.32 -5.56 -12.15
CA SER A 81 3.19 -4.61 -12.83
C SER A 81 2.87 -3.20 -12.36
N TYR A 82 3.82 -2.28 -12.45
CA TYR A 82 3.65 -0.91 -11.98
C TYR A 82 4.22 0.11 -12.96
N SER A 83 3.75 1.35 -12.86
CA SER A 83 4.15 2.44 -13.74
C SER A 83 4.03 3.79 -13.03
N ASP A 84 4.86 4.76 -13.45
CA ASP A 84 4.74 6.15 -13.02
C ASP A 84 4.00 7.03 -14.06
N ASP A 85 3.97 6.62 -15.34
CA ASP A 85 3.44 7.40 -16.47
C ASP A 85 2.26 6.73 -17.20
N GLY A 86 2.00 5.44 -16.94
CA GLY A 86 0.97 4.65 -17.60
C GLY A 86 1.37 4.10 -18.97
N GLU A 87 2.55 4.47 -19.49
CA GLU A 87 3.07 4.04 -20.78
C GLU A 87 4.10 2.93 -20.62
N LEU A 88 5.10 3.14 -19.75
CA LEU A 88 6.13 2.15 -19.45
C LEU A 88 5.75 1.37 -18.20
N TRP A 89 5.56 0.07 -18.35
CA TRP A 89 5.21 -0.84 -17.27
C TRP A 89 6.39 -1.73 -16.90
N VAL A 90 6.65 -1.86 -15.60
CA VAL A 90 7.69 -2.74 -15.05
C VAL A 90 7.01 -3.88 -14.32
N ASP A 91 7.39 -5.11 -14.66
CA ASP A 91 6.87 -6.31 -14.01
C ASP A 91 7.50 -6.50 -12.62
N HIS A 92 6.65 -6.80 -11.64
CA HIS A 92 7.10 -7.21 -10.32
C HIS A 92 7.59 -8.66 -10.38
N PRO A 93 8.74 -9.01 -9.77
CA PRO A 93 9.33 -10.35 -9.91
C PRO A 93 8.55 -11.47 -9.19
N GLN A 94 7.72 -11.11 -8.20
CA GLN A 94 6.95 -12.07 -7.40
C GLN A 94 5.70 -12.54 -8.15
N VAL A 95 5.48 -13.85 -8.13
CA VAL A 95 4.19 -14.48 -8.44
C VAL A 95 3.44 -14.66 -7.12
N PHE A 96 2.17 -14.26 -7.09
CA PHE A 96 1.36 -14.23 -5.88
C PHE A 96 0.34 -15.37 -5.89
N GLU A 97 0.26 -16.09 -4.78
CA GLU A 97 -0.81 -17.06 -4.53
C GLU A 97 -2.12 -16.30 -4.24
N GLY A 98 -3.15 -16.59 -5.03
CA GLY A 98 -4.47 -15.99 -4.93
C GLY A 98 -5.37 -16.68 -3.91
N ASN A 99 -6.66 -16.69 -4.21
CA ASN A 99 -7.71 -17.20 -3.34
C ASN A 99 -7.93 -18.71 -3.51
N GLU A 100 -8.44 -19.34 -2.46
CA GLU A 100 -8.89 -20.75 -2.46
C GLU A 100 -10.43 -20.87 -2.50
N ASP A 101 -11.13 -19.77 -2.23
CA ASP A 101 -12.58 -19.64 -2.29
C ASP A 101 -13.00 -18.22 -2.68
N THR A 102 -14.30 -17.96 -2.73
CA THR A 102 -14.83 -16.68 -3.22
C THR A 102 -14.88 -15.57 -2.17
N GLU A 103 -14.90 -15.87 -0.88
CA GLU A 103 -15.23 -14.94 0.21
C GLU A 103 -14.12 -14.69 1.23
N MET A 104 -13.21 -15.64 1.45
CA MET A 104 -12.08 -15.46 2.34
C MET A 104 -11.07 -14.50 1.71
N MET A 105 -10.69 -13.49 2.49
CA MET A 105 -9.64 -12.54 2.10
C MET A 105 -8.30 -13.26 2.12
N LYS A 106 -7.57 -13.16 1.01
CA LYS A 106 -6.15 -13.53 0.95
C LYS A 106 -5.35 -12.23 0.93
N GLU A 107 -4.50 -12.04 1.94
CA GLU A 107 -3.50 -10.96 1.95
C GLU A 107 -2.16 -11.49 1.48
N ASN A 108 -1.49 -10.71 0.63
CA ASN A 108 -0.12 -10.96 0.21
C ASN A 108 0.74 -9.71 0.45
N ALA A 109 1.86 -9.90 1.13
CA ALA A 109 2.92 -8.88 1.19
C ALA A 109 3.61 -8.77 -0.17
N ILE A 110 3.93 -7.54 -0.57
CA ILE A 110 4.61 -7.20 -1.81
C ILE A 110 6.09 -6.99 -1.48
N GLU A 111 6.93 -7.94 -1.87
CA GLU A 111 8.37 -7.88 -1.63
C GLU A 111 9.16 -8.15 -2.92
N PRO A 112 9.99 -7.19 -3.38
CA PRO A 112 10.25 -5.87 -2.79
C PRO A 112 9.04 -4.92 -2.89
N VAL A 113 8.90 -3.98 -1.94
CA VAL A 113 7.81 -3.00 -1.98
C VAL A 113 7.82 -2.20 -3.29
N ILE A 114 6.63 -1.89 -3.82
CA ILE A 114 6.52 -1.11 -5.06
C ILE A 114 6.41 0.37 -4.71
N VAL A 115 7.24 1.19 -5.35
CA VAL A 115 7.13 2.66 -5.29
C VAL A 115 6.74 3.18 -6.67
N ALA A 116 5.46 3.49 -6.86
CA ALA A 116 4.92 3.91 -8.14
C ALA A 116 3.63 4.71 -8.01
N ARG A 117 3.15 5.31 -9.11
CA ARG A 117 1.83 5.92 -9.21
C ARG A 117 0.73 4.89 -9.46
N MET A 118 0.96 3.98 -10.40
CA MET A 118 -0.04 3.05 -10.90
C MET A 118 0.38 1.62 -10.59
N LEU A 119 -0.62 0.78 -10.30
CA LEU A 119 -0.47 -0.65 -10.12
C LEU A 119 -1.45 -1.39 -11.01
N ARG A 120 -1.00 -2.49 -11.60
CA ARG A 120 -1.83 -3.38 -12.40
C ARG A 120 -1.66 -4.81 -11.94
N LEU A 121 -2.77 -5.52 -11.75
CA LEU A 121 -2.83 -6.94 -11.44
C LEU A 121 -3.22 -7.73 -12.70
N HIS A 122 -2.47 -8.80 -12.95
CA HIS A 122 -2.67 -9.72 -14.06
C HIS A 122 -3.01 -11.12 -13.55
N PRO A 123 -4.24 -11.61 -13.72
CA PRO A 123 -4.59 -13.00 -13.40
C PRO A 123 -3.76 -13.98 -14.23
N LYS A 124 -3.19 -15.00 -13.56
CA LYS A 124 -2.41 -16.08 -14.18
C LYS A 124 -3.12 -17.42 -14.14
N ALA A 125 -3.85 -17.69 -13.07
CA ALA A 125 -4.70 -18.87 -12.95
C ALA A 125 -5.96 -18.53 -12.16
N TRP A 126 -7.06 -19.24 -12.43
CA TRP A 126 -8.35 -19.03 -11.79
C TRP A 126 -9.15 -20.33 -11.70
N ARG A 127 -10.10 -20.35 -10.76
CA ARG A 127 -11.15 -21.37 -10.69
C ARG A 127 -12.36 -20.88 -11.47
N ASP A 128 -12.84 -21.72 -12.40
CA ASP A 128 -14.02 -21.55 -13.26
C ASP A 128 -14.05 -20.26 -14.13
N ALA A 129 -13.92 -19.07 -13.56
CA ALA A 129 -13.81 -17.79 -14.25
C ALA A 129 -12.97 -16.77 -13.45
N ILE A 130 -12.42 -15.76 -14.13
CA ILE A 130 -11.72 -14.65 -13.49
C ILE A 130 -12.75 -13.78 -12.75
N ALA A 131 -12.56 -13.63 -11.45
CA ALA A 131 -13.24 -12.61 -10.66
C ALA A 131 -12.34 -12.10 -9.53
N LEU A 132 -12.38 -10.79 -9.31
CA LEU A 132 -11.58 -10.13 -8.28
C LEU A 132 -12.34 -9.04 -7.54
N ARG A 133 -12.20 -9.04 -6.22
CA ARG A 133 -12.33 -7.87 -5.37
C ARG A 133 -10.98 -7.60 -4.72
N VAL A 134 -10.54 -6.36 -4.68
CA VAL A 134 -9.17 -6.00 -4.33
C VAL A 134 -9.13 -4.81 -3.39
N GLU A 135 -8.22 -4.86 -2.42
CA GLU A 135 -7.84 -3.74 -1.56
C GLU A 135 -6.31 -3.60 -1.60
N LEU A 136 -5.80 -2.37 -1.72
CA LEU A 136 -4.37 -2.08 -1.75
C LEU A 136 -3.93 -1.41 -0.45
N PHE A 137 -2.81 -1.88 0.11
CA PHE A 137 -2.26 -1.36 1.36
C PHE A 137 -0.92 -0.67 1.10
N GLY A 138 -0.83 0.57 1.56
CA GLY A 138 0.36 1.39 1.38
C GLY A 138 0.23 2.75 2.04
N ALA A 139 1.17 3.64 1.72
CA ALA A 139 1.05 5.06 2.07
C ALA A 139 1.72 5.94 1.01
N PRO A 140 1.42 7.25 0.99
CA PRO A 140 2.09 8.18 0.10
C PRO A 140 3.62 8.15 0.30
N ALA A 141 4.37 8.17 -0.80
CA ALA A 141 5.85 8.09 -0.75
C ALA A 141 6.47 9.28 0.00
N LYS A 142 5.82 10.44 -0.01
CA LYS A 142 6.21 11.61 0.80
C LYS A 142 6.28 11.24 2.29
N THR A 143 5.25 10.58 2.82
CA THR A 143 5.16 10.16 4.22
C THR A 143 6.26 9.18 4.60
N PHE A 144 6.64 8.27 3.70
CA PHE A 144 7.73 7.32 3.94
C PHE A 144 9.10 8.00 4.00
N LYS A 145 9.37 8.94 3.10
CA LYS A 145 10.61 9.75 3.16
C LYS A 145 10.70 10.52 4.47
N THR A 146 9.60 11.11 4.93
CA THR A 146 9.59 11.84 6.21
C THR A 146 9.87 10.91 7.41
N LYS A 147 9.30 9.70 7.44
CA LYS A 147 9.56 8.73 8.53
C LYS A 147 11.00 8.24 8.56
N LEU A 148 11.61 7.95 7.40
CA LEU A 148 13.03 7.58 7.33
C LEU A 148 13.93 8.74 7.78
N LEU A 149 13.65 9.97 7.31
CA LEU A 149 14.38 11.17 7.74
C LEU A 149 14.18 11.48 9.24
N GLN A 150 13.02 11.16 9.82
CA GLN A 150 12.79 11.30 11.26
C GLN A 150 13.52 10.24 12.09
N GLN A 151 13.68 9.02 11.58
CA GLN A 151 14.54 8.02 12.21
C GLN A 151 16.01 8.44 12.16
N GLU A 152 16.45 9.08 11.07
CA GLU A 152 17.76 9.73 10.99
C GLU A 152 17.81 11.08 11.74
N GLY A 153 16.74 11.53 12.39
CA GLY A 153 16.63 12.82 13.06
C GLY A 153 16.44 12.75 14.58
N THR A 154 16.59 11.58 15.20
CA THR A 154 16.39 11.43 16.66
C THR A 154 17.58 12.05 17.42
N SER A 155 17.57 13.37 17.60
CA SER A 155 18.53 14.05 18.46
C SER A 155 18.20 13.81 19.94
N CYS A 156 19.15 13.27 20.71
CA CYS A 156 19.04 13.23 22.17
C CYS A 156 19.35 14.62 22.75
N GLY A 157 18.59 15.07 23.75
CA GLY A 157 18.85 16.34 24.44
C GLY A 157 19.79 16.15 25.64
N CYS A 158 20.86 16.95 25.76
CA CYS A 158 21.60 17.10 27.02
C CYS A 158 20.92 18.14 27.91
N THR A 159 20.98 17.93 29.22
CA THR A 159 20.51 18.89 30.24
C THR A 159 21.20 20.26 30.15
N CYS A 160 22.34 20.36 29.45
CA CYS A 160 22.99 21.63 29.13
C CYS A 160 22.33 22.42 27.98
N GLY A 161 21.19 21.94 27.48
CA GLY A 161 20.41 22.54 26.39
C GLY A 161 20.99 22.32 25.00
N ASN A 162 21.90 21.35 24.83
CA ASN A 162 22.48 21.02 23.53
C ASN A 162 21.79 19.77 22.96
N SER A 163 21.52 19.78 21.65
CA SER A 163 21.02 18.60 20.93
C SER A 163 22.18 17.84 20.31
N LEU A 164 22.18 16.52 20.43
CA LEU A 164 23.15 15.66 19.76
C LEU A 164 22.70 15.30 18.35
N ALA A 165 23.62 15.33 17.38
CA ALA A 165 23.39 14.70 16.08
C ALA A 165 23.27 13.17 16.23
N PRO A 166 22.69 12.45 15.25
CA PRO A 166 22.47 10.99 15.31
C PRO A 166 23.75 10.14 15.32
N ASP A 167 24.92 10.70 15.03
CA ASP A 167 26.23 10.04 14.99
C ASP A 167 27.17 10.41 16.16
N ASP A 168 26.90 11.50 16.89
CA ASP A 168 27.68 11.93 18.07
C ASP A 168 27.60 10.99 19.29
N THR A 169 28.73 10.45 19.75
CA THR A 169 28.80 9.55 20.93
C THR A 169 28.77 10.28 22.28
N PHE A 170 29.09 11.58 22.30
CA PHE A 170 29.08 12.42 23.50
C PHE A 170 28.70 13.87 23.18
N CYS A 171 28.25 14.62 24.17
CA CYS A 171 27.96 16.04 24.00
C CYS A 171 29.23 16.88 24.02
N SER A 172 29.49 17.59 22.93
CA SER A 172 30.62 18.53 22.79
C SER A 172 30.61 19.68 23.81
N LYS A 173 29.45 19.98 24.41
CA LYS A 173 29.29 21.05 25.42
C LYS A 173 29.43 20.55 26.86
N CYS A 174 28.78 19.42 27.20
CA CYS A 174 28.69 18.92 28.58
C CYS A 174 29.58 17.69 28.85
N GLY A 175 30.12 17.05 27.81
CA GLY A 175 30.92 15.82 27.91
C GLY A 175 30.13 14.55 28.23
N VAL A 176 28.80 14.65 28.40
CA VAL A 176 27.94 13.51 28.75
C VAL A 176 27.81 12.55 27.58
N GLU A 177 28.00 11.25 27.84
CA GLU A 177 27.85 10.19 26.86
C GLU A 177 26.37 9.97 26.49
N ARG A 178 26.11 9.65 25.22
CA ARG A 178 24.75 9.49 24.69
C ARG A 178 23.88 8.50 25.48
N GLY A 179 24.48 7.44 26.03
CA GLY A 179 23.75 6.42 26.82
C GLY A 179 23.12 6.94 28.12
N ALA A 180 23.52 8.12 28.58
CA ALA A 180 22.98 8.76 29.79
C ALA A 180 21.95 9.87 29.48
N LEU A 181 21.59 10.08 28.20
CA LEU A 181 20.68 11.14 27.77
C LEU A 181 19.25 10.66 27.62
N THR A 182 18.29 11.54 27.89
CA THR A 182 16.86 11.25 27.70
C THR A 182 16.43 11.57 26.25
N PRO A 183 15.60 10.74 25.61
CA PRO A 183 14.98 11.09 24.34
C PRO A 183 14.23 12.41 24.46
N SER A 184 14.47 13.35 23.54
CA SER A 184 13.67 14.59 23.49
C SER A 184 12.28 14.23 22.99
N ALA A 185 11.28 14.26 23.87
CA ALA A 185 9.89 14.13 23.46
C ALA A 185 9.53 15.37 22.61
N GLN A 186 9.35 15.18 21.31
CA GLN A 186 8.79 16.22 20.46
C GLN A 186 7.29 16.31 20.76
N HIS A 187 6.89 17.43 21.39
CA HIS A 187 5.54 18.01 21.43
C HIS A 187 4.35 17.03 21.49
N GLU A 188 3.89 16.71 22.71
CA GLU A 188 2.47 16.44 22.95
C GLU A 188 1.72 17.78 22.94
N GLU A 189 0.71 17.93 22.07
CA GLU A 189 -0.27 19.02 22.17
C GLU A 189 -0.99 18.94 23.53
N PRO A 190 -1.23 20.08 24.21
CA PRO A 190 -1.98 20.06 25.45
C PRO A 190 -3.45 19.73 25.16
N ALA A 191 -3.97 18.68 25.81
CA ALA A 191 -5.40 18.46 25.93
C ALA A 191 -6.04 19.68 26.62
N GLN A 192 -6.70 20.55 25.86
CA GLN A 192 -7.60 21.55 26.41
C GLN A 192 -8.94 20.87 26.71
N GLY A 193 -9.13 20.50 27.97
CA GLY A 193 -10.46 20.25 28.52
C GLY A 193 -11.00 21.53 29.13
N TRP A 194 -12.26 21.84 28.85
CA TRP A 194 -13.33 22.26 29.78
C TRP A 194 -14.67 21.82 29.18
#